data_AF-A0A0D3A7T6-F1
#
_entry.id   AF-A0A0D3A7T6-F1
#
_cell.length_a   1.000
_cell.length_b   1.000
_cell.length_c   1.000
_cell.angle_alpha   90.00
_cell.angle_beta   90.00
_cell.angle_gamma   90.00
#
_symmetry.space_group_name_H-M   'P 1'
#
loop_
_entity.id
_entity.type
_entity.pdbx_description
1 polymer ?
#
loop_
_entity_poly.entity_id
_entity_poly.type
_entity_poly.pdbx_seq_one_letter_code
_entity_poly.pdbx_strand_id
1 'polypeptide(L)'
;MVGGFTLKPLSDRRWESHLESVKAIRFKAPEIRDVLLYFAENSEDLGARSDAECLAISETHGIGGFEFLFGLVIWYDVLFAVNTVSKTLQSEDIDIDDAIAQLKGLVSFFQKYREMGFQEAKAEASKIAIAMDIEPMFNKRNKRLIKRKTHFDEERDKGDDVCQVLSVEDDFRINYFFKMMDQAIVSFQTRLEQFKEYENIFGFLFSLRKLNSTSDDILKSKCSNLEAFLKHGADSDIDGNDLFMEIKIFREVLPKTFKKNVEVLDYLKRMKDSYPSIWIAYRIMLTIPVSVASAERSFSKLKLIKSYLRSTMSQERLNGLAMLSIEKALIQNLNYESLMNDFAEKTARRVIFQNR
;
A
#
# COMPACT_ATOMS: atom_id res chain seq x y z
N MET A 1 -28.61 9.54 -13.53
CA MET A 1 -28.04 8.39 -12.79
C MET A 1 -27.81 7.28 -13.78
N VAL A 2 -26.56 6.93 -14.07
CA VAL A 2 -26.27 5.82 -14.99
C VAL A 2 -25.97 4.57 -14.16
N GLY A 3 -26.50 3.40 -14.56
CA GLY A 3 -26.57 2.20 -13.72
C GLY A 3 -25.23 1.61 -13.29
N GLY A 4 -25.14 1.09 -12.07
CA GLY A 4 -24.05 0.22 -11.58
C GLY A 4 -22.81 0.91 -10.98
N PHE A 5 -22.18 1.86 -11.68
CA PHE A 5 -20.96 2.54 -11.21
C PHE A 5 -21.23 4.02 -10.87
N THR A 6 -20.78 4.46 -9.70
CA THR A 6 -20.91 5.87 -9.25
C THR A 6 -19.56 6.56 -9.35
N LEU A 7 -19.52 7.75 -9.96
CA LEU A 7 -18.32 8.60 -9.95
C LEU A 7 -18.01 8.99 -8.51
N LYS A 8 -16.81 8.63 -8.04
CA LYS A 8 -16.34 8.96 -6.70
C LYS A 8 -15.21 9.97 -6.78
N PRO A 9 -15.21 11.00 -5.90
CA PRO A 9 -14.06 11.87 -5.80
C PRO A 9 -12.83 11.07 -5.38
N LEU A 10 -11.67 11.52 -5.84
CA LEU A 10 -10.40 10.98 -5.37
C LEU A 10 -10.30 11.24 -3.87
N SER A 11 -9.98 10.20 -3.10
CA SER A 11 -9.67 10.33 -1.69
C SER A 11 -8.16 10.28 -1.53
N ASP A 12 -7.56 11.34 -0.99
CA ASP A 12 -6.13 11.40 -0.65
C ASP A 12 -5.70 10.28 0.31
N ARG A 13 -6.66 9.70 1.04
CA ARG A 13 -6.43 8.81 2.19
C ARG A 13 -6.59 7.34 1.89
N ARG A 14 -7.18 7.00 0.74
CA ARG A 14 -7.55 5.62 0.41
C ARG A 14 -7.22 5.38 -1.04
N TRP A 15 -6.01 4.88 -1.27
CA TRP A 15 -5.55 4.53 -2.60
C TRP A 15 -6.50 3.54 -3.31
N GLU A 16 -7.14 2.65 -2.55
CA GLU A 16 -8.20 1.76 -3.09
C GLU A 16 -9.35 2.54 -3.75
N SER A 17 -9.68 3.74 -3.28
CA SER A 17 -10.73 4.55 -3.90
C SER A 17 -10.36 5.03 -5.29
N HIS A 18 -9.06 5.14 -5.59
CA HIS A 18 -8.58 5.56 -6.91
C HIS A 18 -8.87 4.50 -7.95
N LEU A 19 -8.76 3.20 -7.59
CA LEU A 19 -9.19 2.12 -8.47
C LEU A 19 -10.68 2.21 -8.78
N GLU A 20 -11.53 2.44 -7.78
CA GLU A 20 -12.98 2.57 -7.99
C GLU A 20 -13.33 3.79 -8.87
N SER A 21 -12.62 4.90 -8.71
CA SER A 21 -12.76 6.08 -9.58
C SER A 21 -12.34 5.78 -11.02
N VAL A 22 -11.16 5.18 -11.22
CA VAL A 22 -10.66 4.80 -12.55
C VAL A 22 -11.58 3.77 -13.22
N LYS A 23 -12.06 2.79 -12.45
CA LYS A 23 -13.02 1.77 -12.90
C LYS A 23 -14.30 2.41 -13.41
N ALA A 24 -14.88 3.33 -12.66
CA ALA A 24 -16.09 4.04 -13.06
C ALA A 24 -15.89 4.79 -14.38
N ILE A 25 -14.76 5.49 -14.55
CA ILE A 25 -14.46 6.24 -15.77
C ILE A 25 -14.20 5.28 -16.95
N ARG A 26 -13.42 4.21 -16.77
CA ARG A 26 -13.09 3.27 -17.85
C ARG A 26 -14.33 2.61 -18.45
N PHE A 27 -15.22 2.10 -17.60
CA PHE A 27 -16.39 1.34 -18.05
C PHE A 27 -17.58 2.21 -18.46
N LYS A 28 -17.56 3.51 -18.13
CA LYS A 28 -18.62 4.45 -18.47
C LYS A 28 -18.13 5.64 -19.30
N ALA A 29 -16.97 5.53 -19.92
CA ALA A 29 -16.38 6.62 -20.68
C ALA A 29 -17.35 7.20 -21.74
N PRO A 30 -18.10 6.39 -22.51
CA PRO A 30 -19.08 6.92 -23.48
C PRO A 30 -20.21 7.70 -22.79
N GLU A 31 -20.83 7.09 -21.77
CA GLU A 31 -21.94 7.70 -21.02
C GLU A 31 -21.52 9.01 -20.34
N ILE A 32 -20.30 9.06 -19.81
CA ILE A 32 -19.74 10.27 -19.18
C ILE A 32 -19.52 11.34 -20.24
N ARG A 33 -19.01 10.99 -21.42
CA ARG A 33 -18.83 11.96 -22.51
C ARG A 33 -20.15 12.52 -22.99
N ASP A 34 -21.18 11.70 -23.16
CA ASP A 34 -22.52 12.15 -23.58
C ASP A 34 -23.12 13.14 -22.57
N VAL A 35 -22.96 12.85 -21.27
CA VAL A 35 -23.41 13.75 -20.20
C VAL A 35 -22.62 15.06 -20.22
N LEU A 36 -21.30 15.02 -20.45
CA LEU A 36 -20.48 16.23 -20.53
C LEU A 36 -20.85 17.08 -21.75
N LEU A 37 -21.10 16.47 -22.91
CA LEU A 37 -21.58 17.17 -24.10
C LEU A 37 -22.95 17.82 -23.85
N TYR A 38 -23.87 17.08 -23.21
CA TYR A 38 -25.17 17.63 -22.79
C TYR A 38 -25.01 18.85 -21.87
N PHE A 39 -24.09 18.80 -20.90
CA PHE A 39 -23.83 19.94 -20.01
C PHE A 39 -23.21 21.12 -20.75
N ALA A 40 -22.27 20.89 -21.67
CA ALA A 40 -21.67 21.94 -22.49
C ALA A 40 -22.74 22.70 -23.29
N GLU A 41 -23.74 22.00 -23.83
CA GLU A 41 -24.84 22.61 -24.58
C GLU A 41 -25.88 23.30 -23.67
N ASN A 42 -26.22 22.71 -22.52
CA ASN A 42 -27.40 23.09 -21.75
C ASN A 42 -27.14 23.85 -20.44
N SER A 43 -25.89 24.02 -19.97
CA SER A 43 -25.66 24.71 -18.69
C SER A 43 -25.74 26.23 -18.80
N GLU A 44 -26.43 26.88 -17.87
CA GLU A 44 -26.56 28.35 -17.84
C GLU A 44 -25.24 29.04 -17.45
N ASP A 45 -24.40 28.37 -16.66
CA ASP A 45 -23.08 28.87 -16.25
C ASP A 45 -22.05 28.68 -17.36
N LEU A 46 -21.44 29.79 -17.79
CA LEU A 46 -20.40 29.84 -18.82
C LEU A 46 -19.13 29.09 -18.39
N GLY A 47 -18.80 29.10 -17.09
CA GLY A 47 -17.64 28.37 -16.57
C GLY A 47 -17.85 26.86 -16.69
N ALA A 48 -18.98 26.38 -16.18
CA ALA A 48 -19.36 24.97 -16.29
C ALA A 48 -19.46 24.49 -17.75
N ARG A 49 -19.94 25.32 -18.68
CA ARG A 49 -19.97 25.01 -20.13
C ARG A 49 -18.56 24.76 -20.65
N SER A 50 -17.67 25.73 -20.44
CA SER A 50 -16.29 25.67 -20.94
C SER A 50 -15.52 24.49 -20.36
N ASP A 51 -15.75 24.17 -19.08
CA ASP A 51 -15.11 23.04 -18.42
C ASP A 51 -15.64 21.69 -18.94
N ALA A 52 -16.96 21.56 -19.10
CA ALA A 52 -17.58 20.35 -19.65
C ALA A 52 -17.15 20.08 -21.09
N GLU A 53 -17.11 21.13 -21.93
CA GLU A 53 -16.64 21.06 -23.31
C GLU A 53 -15.16 20.64 -23.36
N CYS A 54 -14.30 21.26 -22.54
CA CYS A 54 -12.91 20.86 -22.41
C CYS A 54 -12.77 19.38 -22.02
N LEU A 55 -13.50 18.91 -21.01
CA LEU A 55 -13.38 17.52 -20.54
C LEU A 55 -13.92 16.49 -21.54
N ALA A 56 -14.94 16.85 -22.33
CA ALA A 56 -15.53 15.97 -23.34
C ALA A 56 -14.71 15.89 -24.63
N ILE A 57 -14.18 17.03 -25.08
CA ILE A 57 -13.65 17.21 -26.43
C ILE A 57 -12.12 17.34 -26.44
N SER A 58 -11.50 17.82 -25.35
CA SER A 58 -10.05 18.05 -25.34
C SER A 58 -9.29 16.78 -25.69
N GLU A 59 -8.55 16.89 -26.79
CA GLU A 59 -7.63 15.87 -27.29
C GLU A 59 -6.43 15.62 -26.38
N THR A 60 -6.07 16.60 -25.51
CA THR A 60 -4.87 16.53 -24.67
C THR A 60 -5.16 16.14 -23.22
N HIS A 61 -6.31 16.52 -22.67
CA HIS A 61 -6.62 16.33 -21.25
C HIS A 61 -8.03 15.78 -20.99
N GLY A 62 -8.86 15.66 -22.03
CA GLY A 62 -10.23 15.20 -21.93
C GLY A 62 -10.37 13.70 -22.19
N ILE A 63 -11.57 13.18 -21.90
CA ILE A 63 -11.98 11.82 -22.22
C ILE A 63 -12.01 11.60 -23.75
N GLY A 64 -12.06 12.68 -24.53
CA GLY A 64 -11.99 12.68 -26.00
C GLY A 64 -10.61 12.32 -26.59
N GLY A 65 -9.54 12.31 -25.79
CA GLY A 65 -8.19 11.99 -26.26
C GLY A 65 -7.86 10.50 -26.20
N PHE A 66 -7.35 9.93 -27.30
CA PHE A 66 -6.88 8.53 -27.32
C PHE A 66 -5.76 8.27 -26.29
N GLU A 67 -4.83 9.23 -26.11
CA GLU A 67 -3.75 9.13 -25.12
C GLU A 67 -4.30 9.01 -23.68
N PHE A 68 -5.37 9.74 -23.36
CA PHE A 68 -6.03 9.67 -22.06
C PHE A 68 -6.71 8.31 -21.85
N LEU A 69 -7.50 7.85 -22.83
CA LEU A 69 -8.17 6.54 -22.77
C LEU A 69 -7.14 5.40 -22.65
N PHE A 70 -6.04 5.49 -23.38
CA PHE A 70 -4.97 4.51 -23.30
C PHE A 70 -4.29 4.51 -21.93
N GLY A 71 -3.96 5.70 -21.40
CA GLY A 71 -3.43 5.84 -20.04
C GLY A 71 -4.39 5.30 -18.98
N LEU A 72 -5.70 5.50 -19.16
CA LEU A 72 -6.75 5.02 -18.24
C LEU A 72 -6.83 3.49 -18.20
N VAL A 73 -6.74 2.83 -19.36
CA VAL A 73 -6.71 1.35 -19.44
C VAL A 73 -5.48 0.82 -18.72
N ILE A 74 -4.30 1.38 -19.01
CA ILE A 74 -3.04 1.02 -18.37
C ILE A 74 -3.14 1.18 -16.85
N TRP A 75 -3.60 2.34 -16.36
CA TRP A 75 -3.73 2.60 -14.93
C TRP A 75 -4.70 1.65 -14.25
N TYR A 76 -5.83 1.32 -14.89
CA TYR A 76 -6.77 0.36 -14.33
C TYR A 76 -6.11 -1.00 -14.11
N ASP A 77 -5.40 -1.55 -15.10
CA ASP A 77 -4.80 -2.88 -15.01
C ASP A 77 -3.73 -2.93 -13.89
N VAL A 78 -2.91 -1.88 -13.82
CA VAL A 78 -1.88 -1.71 -12.78
C VAL A 78 -2.52 -1.59 -11.39
N LEU A 79 -3.48 -0.68 -11.21
CA LEU A 79 -4.14 -0.46 -9.94
C LEU A 79 -4.91 -1.69 -9.48
N PHE A 80 -5.52 -2.43 -10.41
CA PHE A 80 -6.25 -3.65 -10.10
C PHE A 80 -5.32 -4.74 -9.56
N ALA A 81 -4.17 -4.97 -10.21
CA ALA A 81 -3.17 -5.92 -9.75
C ALA A 81 -2.61 -5.56 -8.36
N VAL A 82 -2.24 -4.28 -8.17
CA VAL A 82 -1.72 -3.79 -6.88
C VAL A 82 -2.78 -3.89 -5.78
N ASN A 83 -4.03 -3.50 -6.06
CA ASN A 83 -5.09 -3.54 -5.07
C ASN A 83 -5.42 -4.98 -4.62
N THR A 84 -5.36 -5.93 -5.55
CA THR A 84 -5.59 -7.35 -5.24
C THR A 84 -4.58 -7.85 -4.21
N VAL A 85 -3.30 -7.58 -4.42
CA VAL A 85 -2.24 -7.96 -3.47
C VAL A 85 -2.32 -7.15 -2.18
N SER A 86 -2.60 -5.85 -2.28
CA SER A 86 -2.72 -4.96 -1.12
C SER A 86 -3.82 -5.42 -0.16
N LYS A 87 -4.97 -5.87 -0.65
CA LYS A 87 -6.04 -6.44 0.18
C LYS A 87 -5.59 -7.66 0.96
N THR A 88 -4.84 -8.55 0.31
CA THR A 88 -4.27 -9.74 0.96
C THR A 88 -3.28 -9.32 2.04
N LEU A 89 -2.35 -8.40 1.73
CA LEU A 89 -1.35 -7.88 2.68
C LEU A 89 -1.94 -7.11 3.87
N GLN A 90 -3.17 -6.61 3.75
CA GLN A 90 -3.89 -5.90 4.82
C GLN A 90 -4.70 -6.82 5.72
N SER A 91 -4.77 -8.12 5.41
CA SER A 91 -5.44 -9.09 6.29
C SER A 91 -4.67 -9.24 7.61
N GLU A 92 -5.40 -9.41 8.71
CA GLU A 92 -4.84 -9.40 10.06
C GLU A 92 -3.98 -10.64 10.36
N ASP A 93 -4.19 -11.72 9.60
CA ASP A 93 -3.58 -13.03 9.81
C ASP A 93 -2.48 -13.38 8.79
N ILE A 94 -1.99 -12.42 8.00
CA ILE A 94 -1.04 -12.74 6.92
C ILE A 94 0.35 -13.09 7.44
N ASP A 95 0.92 -14.19 6.92
CA ASP A 95 2.32 -14.58 7.12
C ASP A 95 3.26 -13.85 6.14
N ILE A 96 4.50 -13.58 6.55
CA ILE A 96 5.55 -13.08 5.66
C ILE A 96 5.77 -14.03 4.48
N ASP A 97 5.69 -15.34 4.69
CA ASP A 97 5.82 -16.32 3.61
C ASP A 97 4.76 -16.12 2.52
N ASP A 98 3.50 -15.92 2.92
CA ASP A 98 2.39 -15.63 2.01
C ASP A 98 2.57 -14.27 1.35
N ALA A 99 3.02 -13.26 2.09
CA ALA A 99 3.30 -11.93 1.57
C ALA A 99 4.39 -11.95 0.49
N ILE A 100 5.46 -12.73 0.69
CA ILE A 100 6.52 -12.93 -0.30
C ILE A 100 5.96 -13.60 -1.55
N ALA A 101 5.10 -14.62 -1.40
CA ALA A 101 4.47 -15.29 -2.55
C ALA A 101 3.60 -14.32 -3.37
N GLN A 102 2.78 -13.50 -2.71
CA GLN A 102 1.94 -12.49 -3.37
C GLN A 102 2.78 -11.44 -4.09
N LEU A 103 3.84 -10.92 -3.45
CA LEU A 103 4.73 -9.94 -4.08
C LEU A 103 5.51 -10.54 -5.26
N LYS A 104 5.96 -11.81 -5.16
CA LYS A 104 6.59 -12.52 -6.29
C LYS A 104 5.64 -12.62 -7.48
N GLY A 105 4.38 -12.99 -7.23
CA GLY A 105 3.34 -13.03 -8.25
C GLY A 105 3.10 -11.66 -8.90
N LEU A 106 3.05 -10.60 -8.10
CA LEU A 106 2.88 -9.23 -8.58
C LEU A 106 4.05 -8.76 -9.46
N VAL A 107 5.28 -9.00 -9.04
CA VAL A 107 6.47 -8.66 -9.83
C VAL A 107 6.48 -9.41 -11.16
N SER A 108 6.14 -10.71 -11.14
CA SER A 108 6.03 -11.51 -12.38
C SER A 108 4.94 -10.98 -13.30
N PHE A 109 3.79 -10.56 -12.76
CA PHE A 109 2.73 -9.90 -13.52
C PHE A 109 3.25 -8.63 -14.20
N PHE A 110 3.93 -7.74 -13.48
CA PHE A 110 4.47 -6.51 -14.05
C PHE A 110 5.53 -6.74 -15.11
N GLN A 111 6.40 -7.75 -14.94
CA GLN A 111 7.38 -8.14 -15.96
C GLN A 111 6.69 -8.57 -17.27
N LYS A 112 5.67 -9.42 -17.18
CA LYS A 112 4.88 -9.85 -18.35
C LYS A 112 4.11 -8.70 -18.98
N TYR A 113 3.49 -7.86 -18.15
CA TYR A 113 2.72 -6.71 -18.61
C TYR A 113 3.63 -5.67 -19.29
N ARG A 114 4.87 -5.49 -18.84
CA ARG A 114 5.85 -4.64 -19.50
C ARG A 114 6.15 -5.09 -20.95
N GLU A 115 6.13 -6.39 -21.22
CA GLU A 115 6.44 -6.95 -22.54
C GLU A 115 5.22 -6.90 -23.48
N MET A 116 4.07 -7.41 -23.02
CA MET A 116 2.87 -7.61 -23.85
C MET A 116 1.77 -6.56 -23.61
N GLY A 117 1.71 -6.01 -22.40
CA GLY A 117 0.61 -5.18 -21.91
C GLY A 117 0.44 -3.87 -22.69
N PHE A 118 1.50 -3.34 -23.31
CA PHE A 118 1.37 -2.16 -24.18
C PHE A 118 0.44 -2.42 -25.36
N GLN A 119 0.57 -3.56 -26.04
CA GLN A 119 -0.25 -3.90 -27.21
C GLN A 119 -1.67 -4.32 -26.78
N GLU A 120 -1.79 -5.06 -25.69
CA GLU A 120 -3.08 -5.46 -25.12
C GLU A 120 -3.90 -4.23 -24.69
N ALA A 121 -3.28 -3.31 -23.95
CA ALA A 121 -3.94 -2.09 -23.51
C ALA A 121 -4.26 -1.16 -24.69
N LYS A 122 -3.43 -1.14 -25.74
CA LYS A 122 -3.71 -0.38 -26.97
C LYS A 122 -4.94 -0.93 -27.67
N ALA A 123 -5.04 -2.26 -27.81
CA ALA A 123 -6.20 -2.90 -28.44
C ALA A 123 -7.50 -2.63 -27.67
N GLU A 124 -7.47 -2.67 -26.34
CA GLU A 124 -8.61 -2.32 -25.48
C GLU A 124 -8.98 -0.83 -25.58
N ALA A 125 -7.99 0.07 -25.54
CA ALA A 125 -8.21 1.50 -25.68
C ALA A 125 -8.83 1.86 -27.05
N SER A 126 -8.39 1.20 -28.13
CA SER A 126 -8.96 1.39 -29.46
C SER A 126 -10.43 0.99 -29.53
N LYS A 127 -10.85 -0.08 -28.84
CA LYS A 127 -12.28 -0.45 -28.78
C LYS A 127 -13.12 0.64 -28.11
N ILE A 128 -12.61 1.21 -27.02
CA ILE A 128 -13.29 2.29 -26.29
C ILE A 128 -13.36 3.55 -27.17
N ALA A 129 -12.26 3.91 -27.84
CA ALA A 129 -12.20 5.07 -28.74
C ALA A 129 -13.20 4.94 -29.91
N ILE A 130 -13.25 3.78 -30.57
CA ILE A 130 -14.21 3.51 -31.66
C ILE A 130 -15.66 3.62 -31.16
N ALA A 131 -15.96 3.12 -29.96
CA ALA A 131 -17.29 3.24 -29.37
C ALA A 131 -17.70 4.69 -29.05
N MET A 132 -16.74 5.63 -29.06
CA MET A 132 -16.93 7.05 -28.80
C MET A 132 -16.71 7.90 -30.05
N ASP A 133 -16.60 7.29 -31.23
CA ASP A 133 -16.30 7.97 -32.50
C ASP A 133 -15.00 8.81 -32.45
N ILE A 134 -14.01 8.34 -31.70
CA ILE A 134 -12.67 8.94 -31.60
C ILE A 134 -11.70 8.15 -32.47
N GLU A 135 -10.88 8.85 -33.26
CA GLU A 135 -9.84 8.21 -34.07
C GLU A 135 -8.73 7.64 -33.15
N PRO A 136 -8.42 6.33 -33.20
CA PRO A 136 -7.47 5.68 -32.29
C PRO A 136 -6.02 5.94 -32.72
N MET A 137 -5.63 7.21 -32.77
CA MET A 137 -4.30 7.65 -33.14
C MET A 137 -3.71 8.61 -32.11
N PHE A 138 -2.38 8.58 -31.98
CA PHE A 138 -1.67 9.57 -31.19
C PHE A 138 -1.60 10.89 -31.94
N ASN A 139 -2.05 11.96 -31.30
CA ASN A 139 -1.98 13.29 -31.89
C ASN A 139 -0.53 13.74 -32.00
N LYS A 140 -0.15 14.18 -33.20
CA LYS A 140 1.19 14.73 -33.44
C LYS A 140 1.33 16.04 -32.67
N ARG A 141 1.99 15.98 -31.51
CA ARG A 141 2.45 17.20 -30.83
C ARG A 141 3.54 17.81 -31.69
N ASN A 142 3.23 18.92 -32.34
CA ASN A 142 4.22 19.73 -33.05
C ASN A 142 5.21 20.30 -32.01
N LYS A 143 6.23 19.52 -31.64
CA LYS A 143 7.34 20.00 -30.81
C LYS A 143 8.06 21.08 -31.62
N ARG A 144 8.08 22.31 -31.12
CA ARG A 144 8.90 23.39 -31.70
C ARG A 144 10.35 22.92 -31.68
N LEU A 145 10.96 22.75 -32.85
CA LEU A 145 12.38 22.43 -32.96
C LEU A 145 13.17 23.61 -32.37
N ILE A 146 13.74 23.42 -31.18
CA ILE A 146 14.62 24.40 -30.55
C ILE A 146 15.98 24.22 -31.22
N LYS A 147 16.33 25.13 -32.12
CA LYS A 147 17.66 25.18 -32.70
C LYS A 147 18.62 25.84 -31.72
N ARG A 148 19.76 25.20 -31.46
CA ARG A 148 20.87 25.83 -30.73
C ARG A 148 21.39 27.02 -31.55
N LYS A 149 21.81 28.09 -30.87
CA LYS A 149 22.53 29.20 -31.52
C LYS A 149 23.92 28.69 -31.93
N THR A 150 24.23 28.73 -33.22
CA THR A 150 25.54 28.38 -33.78
C THR A 150 26.42 29.62 -33.92
N HIS A 151 27.74 29.46 -33.79
CA HIS A 151 28.69 30.54 -34.09
C HIS A 151 28.93 30.64 -35.61
N PHE A 152 29.44 31.79 -36.08
CA PHE A 152 29.53 32.13 -37.52
C PHE A 152 30.39 31.16 -38.34
N ASP A 153 31.39 30.52 -37.70
CA ASP A 153 32.36 29.63 -38.36
C ASP A 153 32.10 28.13 -38.10
N GLU A 154 30.98 27.79 -37.47
CA GLU A 154 30.64 26.40 -37.12
C GLU A 154 29.96 25.73 -38.33
N GLU A 155 30.71 24.94 -39.11
CA GLU A 155 30.12 24.13 -40.18
C GLU A 155 29.22 23.05 -39.58
N ARG A 156 27.95 23.03 -40.02
CA ARG A 156 26.95 22.07 -39.54
C ARG A 156 27.33 20.67 -40.01
N ASP A 157 27.79 19.82 -39.10
CA ASP A 157 27.74 18.40 -39.35
C ASP A 157 26.26 17.98 -39.41
N LYS A 158 25.84 17.37 -40.51
CA LYS A 158 24.42 17.01 -40.74
C LYS A 158 23.89 15.98 -39.73
N GLY A 159 24.74 15.48 -38.84
CA GLY A 159 24.44 14.53 -37.77
C GLY A 159 24.11 15.14 -36.39
N ASP A 160 24.49 16.39 -36.10
CA ASP A 160 24.41 16.91 -34.72
C ASP A 160 23.03 17.45 -34.31
N ASP A 161 22.14 17.69 -35.28
CA ASP A 161 20.76 18.17 -35.06
C ASP A 161 19.72 17.05 -35.26
N VAL A 162 20.16 15.78 -35.31
CA VAL A 162 19.26 14.62 -35.33
C VAL A 162 18.83 14.31 -33.90
N CYS A 163 17.98 15.18 -33.34
CA CYS A 163 17.02 14.69 -32.35
C CYS A 163 16.29 13.52 -33.02
N GLN A 164 16.57 12.28 -32.62
CA GLN A 164 15.83 11.11 -33.09
C GLN A 164 14.34 11.44 -32.92
N VAL A 165 13.64 11.68 -34.03
CA VAL A 165 12.21 11.94 -34.02
C VAL A 165 11.56 10.59 -33.74
N LEU A 166 11.54 10.19 -32.47
CA LEU A 166 10.76 9.05 -32.00
C LEU A 166 9.32 9.28 -32.45
N SER A 167 8.67 8.23 -32.94
CA SER A 167 7.22 8.27 -33.16
C SER A 167 6.54 8.70 -31.86
N VAL A 168 5.42 9.43 -31.93
CA VAL A 168 4.67 9.83 -30.72
C VAL A 168 4.28 8.60 -29.88
N GLU A 169 4.01 7.48 -30.57
CA GLU A 169 3.75 6.19 -29.93
C GLU A 169 4.99 5.64 -29.20
N ASP A 170 6.17 5.74 -29.81
CA ASP A 170 7.42 5.28 -29.17
C ASP A 170 7.82 6.21 -28.01
N ASP A 171 7.58 7.51 -28.13
CA ASP A 171 7.76 8.49 -27.05
C ASP A 171 6.86 8.12 -25.86
N PHE A 172 5.57 7.84 -26.10
CA PHE A 172 4.65 7.39 -25.06
C PHE A 172 5.07 6.04 -24.46
N ARG A 173 5.47 5.07 -25.30
CA ARG A 173 5.93 3.76 -24.85
C ARG A 173 7.16 3.86 -23.94
N ILE A 174 8.15 4.65 -24.33
CA ILE A 174 9.42 4.77 -23.61
C ILE A 174 9.27 5.69 -22.38
N ASN A 175 8.75 6.90 -22.57
CA ASN A 175 8.74 7.92 -21.53
C ASN A 175 7.58 7.82 -20.54
N TYR A 176 6.48 7.17 -20.91
CA TYR A 176 5.35 6.96 -20.01
C TYR A 176 5.26 5.50 -19.56
N PHE A 177 5.02 4.56 -20.48
CA PHE A 177 4.72 3.17 -20.12
C PHE A 177 5.90 2.45 -19.46
N PHE A 178 7.08 2.42 -20.11
CA PHE A 178 8.25 1.75 -19.54
C PHE A 178 8.71 2.40 -18.24
N LYS A 179 8.77 3.74 -18.14
CA LYS A 179 9.13 4.40 -16.88
C LYS A 179 8.20 4.02 -15.73
N MET A 180 6.88 4.00 -15.98
CA MET A 180 5.91 3.60 -14.98
C MET A 180 6.10 2.14 -14.55
N MET A 181 6.32 1.23 -15.50
CA MET A 181 6.48 -0.20 -15.21
C MET A 181 7.82 -0.53 -14.56
N ASP A 182 8.91 0.08 -15.02
CA ASP A 182 10.22 -0.10 -14.40
C ASP A 182 10.23 0.43 -12.97
N GLN A 183 9.63 1.60 -12.73
CA GLN A 183 9.50 2.13 -11.37
C GLN A 183 8.67 1.21 -10.47
N ALA A 184 7.55 0.67 -10.97
CA ALA A 184 6.72 -0.26 -10.22
C ALA A 184 7.49 -1.56 -9.89
N ILE A 185 8.17 -2.14 -10.87
CA ILE A 185 8.96 -3.37 -10.71
C ILE A 185 10.04 -3.16 -9.66
N VAL A 186 10.85 -2.11 -9.78
CA VAL A 186 11.93 -1.81 -8.82
C VAL A 186 11.36 -1.62 -7.41
N SER A 187 10.29 -0.84 -7.26
CA SER A 187 9.69 -0.56 -5.95
C SER A 187 9.18 -1.85 -5.27
N PHE A 188 8.53 -2.74 -6.01
CA PHE A 188 8.04 -4.01 -5.45
C PHE A 188 9.18 -5.01 -5.22
N GLN A 189 10.22 -5.01 -6.04
CA GLN A 189 11.42 -5.85 -5.85
C GLN A 189 12.17 -5.47 -4.59
N THR A 190 12.42 -4.17 -4.35
CA THR A 190 13.09 -3.69 -3.13
C THR A 190 12.31 -4.11 -1.88
N ARG A 191 10.97 -3.99 -1.89
CA ARG A 191 10.14 -4.45 -0.77
C ARG A 191 10.22 -5.97 -0.57
N LEU A 192 10.24 -6.72 -1.66
CA LEU A 192 10.35 -8.18 -1.62
C LEU A 192 11.71 -8.66 -1.11
N GLU A 193 12.79 -7.94 -1.40
CA GLU A 193 14.13 -8.18 -0.85
C GLU A 193 14.14 -7.98 0.66
N GLN A 194 13.55 -6.89 1.16
CA GLN A 194 13.41 -6.65 2.61
C GLN A 194 12.67 -7.80 3.29
N PHE A 195 11.57 -8.29 2.69
CA PHE A 195 10.84 -9.43 3.26
C PHE A 195 11.65 -10.73 3.25
N LYS A 196 12.48 -10.95 2.22
CA LYS A 196 13.40 -12.11 2.19
C LYS A 196 14.48 -12.01 3.27
N GLU A 197 14.98 -10.83 3.58
CA GLU A 197 15.92 -10.64 4.69
C GLU A 197 15.27 -11.07 6.02
N TYR A 198 14.03 -10.64 6.28
CA TYR A 198 13.27 -11.09 7.45
C TYR A 198 12.97 -12.60 7.42
N GLU A 199 12.66 -13.17 6.25
CA GLU A 199 12.46 -14.62 6.09
C GLU A 199 13.76 -15.41 6.37
N ASN A 200 14.92 -14.87 6.02
CA ASN A 200 16.19 -15.51 6.33
C ASN A 200 16.46 -15.56 7.84
N ILE A 201 16.04 -14.52 8.57
CA ILE A 201 16.25 -14.41 10.02
C ILE A 201 15.19 -15.18 10.79
N PHE A 202 13.90 -14.92 10.55
CA PHE A 202 12.77 -15.46 11.32
C PHE A 202 11.99 -16.57 10.59
N GLY A 203 12.30 -16.87 9.33
CA GLY A 203 11.47 -17.76 8.49
C GLY A 203 11.38 -19.21 8.93
N PHE A 204 12.29 -19.68 9.79
CA PHE A 204 12.13 -21.00 10.41
C PHE A 204 11.05 -21.03 11.51
N LEU A 205 10.65 -19.86 12.03
CA LEU A 205 9.60 -19.70 13.04
C LEU A 205 8.24 -19.36 12.42
N PHE A 206 8.19 -18.72 11.24
CA PHE A 206 6.93 -18.30 10.60
C PHE A 206 5.99 -19.45 10.25
N SER A 207 6.52 -20.53 9.68
CA SER A 207 5.69 -21.67 9.33
C SER A 207 6.03 -22.88 10.18
N LEU A 208 5.04 -23.35 10.96
CA LEU A 208 5.12 -24.59 11.74
C LEU A 208 5.57 -25.79 10.89
N ARG A 209 5.25 -25.76 9.58
CA ARG A 209 5.74 -26.72 8.60
C ARG A 209 7.25 -26.64 8.39
N LYS A 210 7.80 -25.44 8.15
CA LYS A 210 9.25 -25.22 8.03
C LYS A 210 9.95 -25.54 9.34
N LEU A 211 9.33 -25.20 10.47
CA LEU A 211 9.84 -25.51 11.79
C LEU A 211 9.99 -27.02 11.97
N ASN A 212 9.02 -27.83 11.56
CA ASN A 212 9.10 -29.30 11.66
C ASN A 212 9.97 -29.96 10.57
N SER A 213 10.14 -29.34 9.39
CA SER A 213 10.89 -29.94 8.28
C SER A 213 12.38 -29.58 8.24
N THR A 214 12.82 -28.61 9.04
CA THR A 214 14.22 -28.15 9.02
C THR A 214 15.12 -29.12 9.80
N SER A 215 16.19 -29.61 9.16
CA SER A 215 17.18 -30.48 9.81
C SER A 215 17.88 -29.79 10.98
N ASP A 216 18.37 -30.57 11.93
CA ASP A 216 18.99 -30.06 13.15
C ASP A 216 20.20 -29.16 12.87
N ASP A 217 21.04 -29.51 11.88
CA ASP A 217 22.22 -28.70 11.51
C ASP A 217 21.84 -27.32 10.95
N ILE A 218 20.78 -27.27 10.13
CA ILE A 218 20.27 -26.03 9.56
C ILE A 218 19.57 -25.21 10.64
N LEU A 219 18.82 -25.85 11.54
CA LEU A 219 18.16 -25.16 12.64
C LEU A 219 19.20 -24.49 13.57
N LYS A 220 20.29 -25.20 13.90
CA LYS A 220 21.34 -24.65 14.75
C LYS A 220 21.99 -23.41 14.14
N SER A 221 22.34 -23.46 12.84
CA SER A 221 22.90 -22.29 12.16
C SER A 221 21.92 -21.12 12.11
N LYS A 222 20.62 -21.38 11.89
CA LYS A 222 19.59 -20.33 11.95
C LYS A 222 19.41 -19.72 13.34
N CYS A 223 19.48 -20.52 14.41
CA CYS A 223 19.40 -20.01 15.78
C CYS A 223 20.61 -19.13 16.12
N SER A 224 21.82 -19.52 15.71
CA SER A 224 23.01 -18.68 15.86
C SER A 224 22.93 -17.39 15.03
N ASN A 225 22.35 -17.43 13.84
CA ASN A 225 22.11 -16.22 13.04
C ASN A 225 21.11 -15.27 13.72
N LEU A 226 20.06 -15.81 14.35
CA LEU A 226 19.09 -15.01 15.08
C LEU A 226 19.71 -14.36 16.33
N GLU A 227 20.51 -15.11 17.09
CA GLU A 227 21.29 -14.55 18.21
C GLU A 227 22.19 -13.40 17.75
N ALA A 228 22.93 -13.59 16.65
CA ALA A 228 23.79 -12.55 16.10
C ALA A 228 23.00 -11.29 15.67
N PHE A 229 21.79 -11.46 15.14
CA PHE A 229 20.90 -10.36 14.75
C PHE A 229 20.34 -9.61 15.95
N LEU A 230 20.00 -10.32 17.04
CA LEU A 230 19.45 -9.75 18.27
C LEU A 230 20.52 -9.31 19.27
N LYS A 231 21.81 -9.36 18.89
CA LYS A 231 22.91 -8.93 19.74
C LYS A 231 23.14 -7.44 19.58
N HIS A 232 23.12 -6.71 20.69
CA HIS A 232 23.48 -5.30 20.73
C HIS A 232 24.65 -5.08 21.68
N GLY A 233 25.87 -5.03 21.13
CA GLY A 233 27.09 -4.91 21.91
C GLY A 233 27.45 -6.20 22.62
N ALA A 234 27.47 -6.19 23.96
CA ALA A 234 27.77 -7.36 24.78
C ALA A 234 26.51 -8.18 25.13
N ASP A 235 25.32 -7.58 25.03
CA ASP A 235 24.06 -8.18 25.46
C ASP A 235 23.33 -8.82 24.25
N SER A 236 22.75 -10.00 24.49
CA SER A 236 21.87 -10.68 23.55
C SER A 236 20.54 -10.99 24.23
N ASP A 237 19.44 -10.78 23.51
CA ASP A 237 18.10 -11.10 24.01
C ASP A 237 17.84 -12.62 24.10
N ILE A 238 18.61 -13.41 23.34
CA ILE A 238 18.43 -14.87 23.19
C ILE A 238 19.80 -15.54 23.09
N ASP A 239 19.97 -16.71 23.72
CA ASP A 239 21.07 -17.64 23.46
C ASP A 239 20.66 -18.63 22.34
N GLY A 240 21.45 -18.68 21.27
CA GLY A 240 21.11 -19.49 20.10
C GLY A 240 21.13 -20.99 20.36
N ASN A 241 21.93 -21.47 21.31
CA ASN A 241 21.99 -22.89 21.65
C ASN A 241 20.79 -23.29 22.53
N ASP A 242 20.41 -22.47 23.49
CA ASP A 242 19.20 -22.67 24.30
C ASP A 242 17.95 -22.64 23.42
N LEU A 243 17.86 -21.67 22.50
CA LEU A 243 16.77 -21.62 21.52
C LEU A 243 16.69 -22.90 20.68
N PHE A 244 17.83 -23.40 20.18
CA PHE A 244 17.87 -24.63 19.40
C PHE A 244 17.34 -25.84 20.20
N MET A 245 17.79 -25.98 21.45
CA MET A 245 17.39 -27.08 22.33
C MET A 245 15.91 -26.99 22.70
N GLU A 246 15.43 -25.80 23.03
CA GLU A 246 14.01 -25.56 23.28
C GLU A 246 13.18 -25.93 22.05
N ILE A 247 13.56 -25.49 20.84
CA ILE A 247 12.79 -25.77 19.61
C ILE A 247 12.73 -27.27 19.34
N LYS A 248 13.82 -27.99 19.58
CA LYS A 248 13.87 -29.44 19.40
C LYS A 248 12.84 -30.16 20.26
N ILE A 249 12.69 -29.76 21.52
CA ILE A 249 11.66 -30.30 22.42
C ILE A 249 10.27 -29.81 22.02
N PHE A 250 10.16 -28.52 21.69
CA PHE A 250 8.90 -27.87 21.35
C PHE A 250 8.23 -28.50 20.13
N ARG A 251 9.00 -28.91 19.11
CA ARG A 251 8.51 -29.65 17.92
C ARG A 251 7.67 -30.87 18.27
N GLU A 252 8.08 -31.63 19.29
CA GLU A 252 7.40 -32.85 19.72
C GLU A 252 6.16 -32.57 20.58
N VAL A 253 6.20 -31.48 21.35
CA VAL A 253 5.10 -31.07 22.24
C VAL A 253 4.02 -30.29 21.49
N LEU A 254 4.36 -29.73 20.33
CA LEU A 254 3.47 -28.83 19.60
C LEU A 254 2.20 -29.56 19.10
N PRO A 255 1.01 -29.10 19.52
CA PRO A 255 -0.25 -29.57 18.96
C PRO A 255 -0.32 -29.32 17.45
N LYS A 256 -0.52 -30.40 16.67
CA LYS A 256 -0.72 -30.32 15.20
C LYS A 256 -1.97 -29.54 14.78
N THR A 257 -2.81 -29.16 15.74
CA THR A 257 -4.04 -28.39 15.53
C THR A 257 -3.79 -26.91 15.28
N PHE A 258 -2.65 -26.37 15.71
CA PHE A 258 -2.36 -24.95 15.55
C PHE A 258 -2.16 -24.58 14.08
N LYS A 259 -2.82 -23.51 13.66
CA LYS A 259 -2.70 -22.97 12.30
C LYS A 259 -2.04 -21.60 12.27
N LYS A 260 -2.08 -20.88 13.39
CA LYS A 260 -1.63 -19.48 13.48
C LYS A 260 -0.50 -19.31 14.49
N ASN A 261 0.46 -18.45 14.18
CA ASN A 261 1.57 -18.11 15.06
C ASN A 261 1.11 -17.44 16.37
N VAL A 262 -0.04 -16.75 16.37
CA VAL A 262 -0.63 -16.16 17.57
C VAL A 262 -1.12 -17.24 18.55
N GLU A 263 -1.65 -18.36 18.05
CA GLU A 263 -2.08 -19.49 18.91
C GLU A 263 -0.86 -20.14 19.58
N VAL A 264 0.25 -20.24 18.85
CA VAL A 264 1.54 -20.73 19.37
C VAL A 264 2.04 -19.81 20.48
N LEU A 265 1.95 -18.49 20.29
CA LEU A 265 2.28 -17.50 21.31
C LEU A 265 1.41 -17.70 22.56
N ASP A 266 0.09 -17.81 22.42
CA ASP A 266 -0.81 -18.02 23.55
C ASP A 266 -0.53 -19.33 24.32
N TYR A 267 -0.08 -20.37 23.62
CA TYR A 267 0.38 -21.61 24.25
C TYR A 267 1.69 -21.40 25.02
N LEU A 268 2.69 -20.77 24.41
CA LEU A 268 3.98 -20.45 25.03
C LEU A 268 3.80 -19.54 26.26
N LYS A 269 2.82 -18.64 26.26
CA LYS A 269 2.51 -17.77 27.41
C LYS A 269 2.15 -18.59 28.67
N ARG A 270 1.50 -19.75 28.50
CA ARG A 270 1.17 -20.65 29.62
C ARG A 270 2.37 -21.47 30.10
N MET A 271 3.37 -21.65 29.24
CA MET A 271 4.56 -22.49 29.43
C MET A 271 5.84 -21.65 29.48
N LYS A 272 5.75 -20.37 29.87
CA LYS A 272 6.83 -19.38 29.75
C LYS A 272 8.12 -19.80 30.46
N ASP A 273 8.02 -20.58 31.53
CA ASP A 273 9.16 -21.01 32.34
C ASP A 273 9.88 -22.21 31.71
N SER A 274 9.23 -22.90 30.76
CA SER A 274 9.78 -24.07 30.06
C SER A 274 10.43 -23.74 28.71
N TYR A 275 9.99 -22.65 28.06
CA TYR A 275 10.48 -22.23 26.74
C TYR A 275 10.76 -20.72 26.67
N PRO A 276 11.64 -20.17 27.53
CA PRO A 276 11.89 -18.74 27.60
C PRO A 276 12.46 -18.16 26.29
N SER A 277 13.36 -18.86 25.61
CA SER A 277 14.01 -18.39 24.38
C SER A 277 13.03 -18.36 23.20
N ILE A 278 12.22 -19.41 23.03
CA ILE A 278 11.18 -19.45 22.01
C ILE A 278 10.13 -18.36 22.28
N TRP A 279 9.75 -18.19 23.54
CA TRP A 279 8.78 -17.16 23.93
C TRP A 279 9.23 -15.76 23.52
N ILE A 280 10.50 -15.42 23.78
CA ILE A 280 11.09 -14.14 23.36
C ILE A 280 11.12 -14.03 21.83
N ALA A 281 11.59 -15.08 21.13
CA ALA A 281 11.67 -15.09 19.67
C ALA A 281 10.31 -14.85 19.01
N TYR A 282 9.25 -15.55 19.45
CA TYR A 282 7.90 -15.37 18.91
C TYR A 282 7.32 -14.00 19.21
N ARG A 283 7.61 -13.41 20.38
CA ARG A 283 7.18 -12.05 20.70
C ARG A 283 7.82 -11.02 19.76
N ILE A 284 9.14 -11.11 19.57
CA ILE A 284 9.85 -10.20 18.66
C ILE A 284 9.31 -10.38 17.24
N MET A 285 9.22 -11.62 16.77
CA MET A 285 8.70 -11.94 15.44
C MET A 285 7.31 -11.36 15.18
N LEU A 286 6.36 -11.57 16.11
CA LEU A 286 4.97 -11.11 15.95
C LEU A 286 4.81 -9.59 16.12
N THR A 287 5.82 -8.89 16.60
CA THR A 287 5.82 -7.42 16.63
C THR A 287 6.24 -6.79 15.31
N ILE A 288 6.77 -7.56 14.35
CA ILE A 288 7.16 -7.07 13.03
C ILE A 288 5.96 -7.16 12.09
N PRO A 289 5.26 -6.05 11.78
CA PRO A 289 4.05 -6.13 10.97
C PRO A 289 4.40 -6.27 9.48
N VAL A 290 3.65 -7.14 8.77
CA VAL A 290 3.70 -7.21 7.29
C VAL A 290 3.19 -5.92 6.65
N SER A 291 2.24 -5.25 7.31
CA SER A 291 1.64 -3.99 6.87
C SER A 291 1.36 -3.06 8.05
N VAL A 292 1.66 -1.77 7.84
CA VAL A 292 1.34 -0.70 8.80
C VAL A 292 -0.13 -0.26 8.75
N ALA A 293 -0.99 -0.93 7.97
CA ALA A 293 -2.39 -0.55 7.80
C ALA A 293 -3.18 -0.42 9.11
N SER A 294 -2.88 -1.22 10.13
CA SER A 294 -3.53 -1.10 11.46
C SER A 294 -3.08 0.18 12.18
N ALA A 295 -1.79 0.50 12.15
CA ALA A 295 -1.25 1.74 12.69
C ALA A 295 -1.82 2.95 11.93
N GLU A 296 -1.85 2.92 10.60
CA GLU A 296 -2.44 3.98 9.76
C GLU A 296 -3.93 4.19 10.04
N ARG A 297 -4.70 3.10 10.21
CA ARG A 297 -6.11 3.16 10.65
C ARG A 297 -6.24 3.88 11.99
N SER A 298 -5.35 3.60 12.93
CA SER A 298 -5.31 4.26 14.24
C SER A 298 -4.93 5.75 14.12
N PHE A 299 -3.92 6.08 13.31
CA PHE A 299 -3.51 7.45 13.01
C PHE A 299 -4.58 8.26 12.27
N SER A 300 -5.48 7.60 11.53
CA SER A 300 -6.62 8.30 10.90
C SER A 300 -7.52 8.99 11.94
N LYS A 301 -7.61 8.44 13.16
CA LYS A 301 -8.32 9.05 14.29
C LYS A 301 -7.63 10.32 14.78
N LEU A 302 -6.31 10.43 14.64
CA LEU A 302 -5.61 11.66 15.01
C LEU A 302 -6.08 12.88 14.23
N LYS A 303 -6.52 12.76 12.97
CA LYS A 303 -7.08 13.93 12.25
C LYS A 303 -8.40 14.41 12.84
N LEU A 304 -9.19 13.52 13.45
CA LEU A 304 -10.41 13.91 14.16
C LEU A 304 -10.08 14.59 15.49
N ILE A 305 -8.96 14.20 16.09
CA ILE A 305 -8.48 14.72 17.37
C ILE A 305 -7.71 16.04 17.19
N LYS A 306 -6.88 16.17 16.17
CA LYS A 306 -6.16 17.41 15.84
C LYS A 306 -6.90 18.12 14.72
N SER A 307 -7.93 18.86 15.10
CA SER A 307 -8.58 19.82 14.21
C SER A 307 -7.82 21.14 14.19
N TYR A 308 -8.07 21.98 13.19
CA TYR A 308 -7.51 23.34 13.10
C TYR A 308 -7.74 24.15 14.39
N LEU A 309 -8.96 24.08 14.94
CA LEU A 309 -9.35 24.73 16.21
C LEU A 309 -8.73 24.08 17.47
N ARG A 310 -8.07 22.93 17.33
CA ARG A 310 -7.51 22.14 18.44
C ARG A 310 -6.06 21.74 18.13
N SER A 311 -5.30 22.70 17.60
CA SER A 311 -3.90 22.53 17.21
C SER A 311 -2.95 22.60 18.41
N THR A 312 -3.34 23.31 19.48
CA THR A 312 -2.57 23.46 20.72
C THR A 312 -3.13 22.56 21.83
N MET A 313 -2.41 21.48 22.14
CA MET A 313 -2.69 20.62 23.31
C MET A 313 -1.41 19.97 23.83
N SER A 314 -1.38 19.63 25.11
CA SER A 314 -0.28 18.87 25.70
C SER A 314 -0.23 17.44 25.14
N GLN A 315 0.96 16.84 25.14
CA GLN A 315 1.16 15.48 24.64
C GLN A 315 0.36 14.45 25.45
N GLU A 316 0.25 14.64 26.76
CA GLU A 316 -0.56 13.77 27.63
C GLU A 316 -2.03 13.76 27.22
N ARG A 317 -2.62 14.95 26.98
CA ARG A 317 -4.00 15.07 26.54
C ARG A 317 -4.22 14.45 25.16
N LEU A 318 -3.27 14.65 24.25
CA LEU A 318 -3.31 14.06 22.92
C LEU A 318 -3.31 12.53 23.00
N ASN A 319 -2.36 11.96 23.75
CA ASN A 319 -2.22 10.52 23.91
C ASN A 319 -3.46 9.91 24.57
N GLY A 320 -4.00 10.54 25.62
CA GLY A 320 -5.25 10.10 26.25
C GLY A 320 -6.43 10.10 25.29
N LEU A 321 -6.65 11.18 24.53
CA LEU A 321 -7.73 11.25 23.55
C LEU A 321 -7.53 10.29 22.37
N ALA A 322 -6.29 10.07 21.95
CA ALA A 322 -5.95 9.11 20.92
C ALA A 322 -6.28 7.68 21.37
N MET A 323 -5.83 7.29 22.55
CA MET A 323 -6.14 6.00 23.16
C MET A 323 -7.66 5.81 23.27
N LEU A 324 -8.39 6.83 23.74
CA LEU A 324 -9.84 6.77 23.82
C LEU A 324 -10.54 6.59 22.46
N SER A 325 -10.01 7.21 21.42
CA SER A 325 -10.61 7.13 20.08
C SER A 325 -10.23 5.86 19.32
N ILE A 326 -9.04 5.30 19.57
CA ILE A 326 -8.56 4.07 18.95
C ILE A 326 -9.28 2.88 19.62
N GLU A 327 -9.25 2.82 20.94
CA GLU A 327 -9.82 1.73 21.75
C GLU A 327 -11.29 1.91 22.10
N LYS A 328 -12.05 2.56 21.21
CA LYS A 328 -13.48 2.87 21.44
C LYS A 328 -14.29 1.63 21.83
N ALA A 329 -13.97 0.47 21.25
CA ALA A 329 -14.65 -0.79 21.55
C ALA A 329 -14.44 -1.25 23.00
N LEU A 330 -13.23 -1.09 23.54
CA LEU A 330 -12.95 -1.41 24.95
C LEU A 330 -13.67 -0.45 25.89
N ILE A 331 -13.76 0.82 25.52
CA ILE A 331 -14.42 1.86 26.33
C ILE A 331 -15.92 1.65 26.43
N GLN A 332 -16.55 1.12 25.38
CA GLN A 332 -17.97 0.77 25.44
C GLN A 332 -18.28 -0.30 26.49
N ASN A 333 -17.29 -1.12 26.87
CA ASN A 333 -17.42 -2.15 27.88
C ASN A 333 -17.04 -1.66 29.30
N LEU A 334 -16.52 -0.44 29.45
CA LEU A 334 -16.17 0.11 30.76
C LEU A 334 -17.41 0.63 31.49
N ASN A 335 -17.49 0.34 32.79
CA ASN A 335 -18.53 0.90 33.65
C ASN A 335 -18.18 2.36 34.02
N TYR A 336 -18.86 3.30 33.38
CA TYR A 336 -18.67 4.74 33.63
C TYR A 336 -18.96 5.16 35.07
N GLU A 337 -19.93 4.53 35.75
CA GLU A 337 -20.26 4.87 37.14
C GLU A 337 -19.12 4.50 38.09
N SER A 338 -18.54 3.31 37.93
CA SER A 338 -17.37 2.88 38.69
C SER A 338 -16.19 3.84 38.47
N LEU A 339 -15.97 4.25 37.23
CA LEU A 339 -14.86 5.12 36.87
C LEU A 339 -15.04 6.55 37.41
N MET A 340 -16.29 7.03 37.43
CA MET A 340 -16.65 8.33 38.03
C MET A 340 -16.47 8.32 39.54
N ASN A 341 -16.88 7.23 40.21
CA ASN A 341 -16.67 7.06 41.65
C ASN A 341 -15.17 6.99 41.99
N ASP A 342 -14.37 6.19 41.27
CA ASP A 342 -12.91 6.13 41.44
C ASP A 342 -12.24 7.50 41.25
N PHE A 343 -12.69 8.27 40.25
CA PHE A 343 -12.17 9.61 40.02
C PHE A 343 -12.55 10.56 41.15
N ALA A 344 -13.81 10.51 41.60
CA ALA A 344 -14.31 11.32 42.71
C ALA A 344 -13.56 10.99 44.02
N GLU A 345 -13.30 9.73 44.31
CA GLU A 345 -12.52 9.30 45.49
C GLU A 345 -11.07 9.80 45.45
N LYS A 346 -10.43 9.79 44.28
CA LYS A 346 -9.07 10.32 44.11
C LYS A 346 -8.98 11.85 44.19
N THR A 347 -10.03 12.55 43.80
CA THR A 347 -10.09 14.04 43.83
C THR A 347 -10.73 14.60 45.10
N ALA A 348 -11.37 13.75 45.91
CA ALA A 348 -11.89 14.14 47.21
C ALA A 348 -10.74 14.54 48.15
N ARG A 349 -10.55 15.85 48.33
CA ARG A 349 -9.75 16.38 49.43
C ARG A 349 -10.43 15.91 50.72
N ARG A 350 -9.77 15.03 51.49
CA ARG A 350 -10.20 14.65 52.84
C ARG A 350 -10.09 15.87 53.76
N VAL A 351 -11.12 16.72 53.77
CA VAL A 351 -11.24 17.79 54.76
C VAL A 351 -11.69 17.14 56.06
N ILE A 352 -10.78 17.05 57.03
CA ILE A 352 -11.12 16.65 58.40
C ILE A 352 -11.88 17.82 59.02
N PHE A 353 -13.20 17.72 59.09
CA PHE A 353 -14.00 18.64 59.88
C PHE A 353 -13.75 18.32 61.37
N GLN A 354 -12.99 19.18 62.05
CA GLN A 354 -12.98 19.19 63.51
C GLN A 354 -14.30 19.82 63.96
N ASN A 355 -15.20 19.00 64.50
CA ASN A 355 -16.39 19.47 65.20
C ASN A 355 -15.92 20.24 66.44
N ARG A 356 -16.23 21.54 66.49
CA ARG A 356 -16.09 22.36 67.70
C ARG A 356 -17.18 22.05 68.71
#